data_AF-A0A847Z504-F1
#
_entry.id   AF-A0A847Z504-F1
#
_cell.length_a   1.000
_cell.length_b   1.000
_cell.length_c   1.000
_cell.angle_alpha   90.00
_cell.angle_beta   90.00
_cell.angle_gamma   90.00
#
_symmetry.space_group_name_H-M   'P 1'
#
loop_
_entity.id
_entity.type
_entity.pdbx_description
1 polymer ?
#
loop_
_entity_poly.entity_id
_entity_poly.type
_entity_poly.pdbx_seq_one_letter_code
_entity_poly.pdbx_strand_id
1 'polypeptide(L)'
;METEKICFEIDKETAHKFNAALMLNKEELNSALEKCIKSYIKDTFLTAVDSNDRKTEIAENTSAAIESNFAKARNLIPKWAQNPTQNNYKIIKAYFTVLDERGIVSFKDLVKLCTDKYNYPQMYVADFRGNFEKLKTDVGSTSGKVFNITYDIVEIWDEVVDVLLEYKKYFV
;
A
#
# COMPACT_ATOMS: atom_id res chain seq x y z
N MET A 1 -17.31 -18.71 11.04
CA MET A 1 -16.66 -17.40 10.91
C MET A 1 -15.22 -17.57 11.34
N GLU A 2 -14.29 -17.22 10.48
CA GLU A 2 -12.88 -17.13 10.86
C GLU A 2 -12.71 -15.90 11.75
N THR A 3 -11.97 -16.05 12.84
CA THR A 3 -11.72 -14.97 13.81
C THR A 3 -10.23 -14.69 13.85
N GLU A 4 -9.85 -13.43 13.78
CA GLU A 4 -8.47 -12.98 13.90
C GLU A 4 -8.25 -12.28 15.25
N LYS A 5 -7.13 -12.57 15.90
CA LYS A 5 -6.79 -11.98 17.21
C LYS A 5 -5.83 -10.81 17.01
N ILE A 6 -6.29 -9.61 17.35
CA ILE A 6 -5.49 -8.38 17.33
C ILE A 6 -5.11 -8.03 18.78
N CYS A 7 -3.82 -7.82 19.04
CA CYS A 7 -3.30 -7.38 20.34
C CYS A 7 -2.65 -6.01 20.19
N PHE A 8 -2.92 -5.11 21.12
CA PHE A 8 -2.34 -3.77 21.14
C PHE A 8 -2.18 -3.28 22.58
N GLU A 9 -1.28 -2.33 22.78
CA GLU A 9 -1.07 -1.66 24.07
C GLU A 9 -1.69 -0.27 24.01
N ILE A 10 -2.38 0.12 25.08
CA ILE A 10 -2.90 1.47 25.28
C ILE A 10 -2.41 2.00 26.62
N ASP A 11 -2.35 3.32 26.74
CA ASP A 11 -2.02 3.93 28.00
C ASP A 11 -3.06 3.59 29.08
N LYS A 12 -2.59 3.55 30.32
CA LYS A 12 -3.38 3.11 31.47
C LYS A 12 -4.62 3.96 31.71
N GLU A 13 -4.55 5.26 31.44
CA GLU A 13 -5.67 6.18 31.67
C GLU A 13 -6.77 5.93 30.65
N THR A 14 -6.42 5.75 29.37
CA THR A 14 -7.34 5.39 28.30
C THR A 14 -7.98 4.03 28.56
N ALA A 15 -7.21 3.03 29.01
CA ALA A 15 -7.76 1.72 29.39
C ALA A 15 -8.80 1.83 30.51
N HIS A 16 -8.52 2.63 31.54
CA HIS A 16 -9.46 2.86 32.65
C HIS A 16 -10.74 3.55 32.18
N LYS A 17 -10.62 4.62 31.37
CA LYS A 17 -11.77 5.34 30.83
C LYS A 17 -12.62 4.44 29.93
N PHE A 18 -11.98 3.62 29.11
CA PHE A 18 -12.67 2.68 28.24
C PHE A 18 -13.46 1.64 29.04
N ASN A 19 -12.84 1.03 30.05
CA ASN A 19 -13.54 0.09 30.94
C ASN A 19 -14.72 0.74 31.68
N ALA A 20 -14.58 2.00 32.12
CA ALA A 20 -15.68 2.74 32.73
C ALA A 20 -16.83 2.97 31.74
N ALA A 21 -16.53 3.31 30.49
CA ALA A 21 -17.54 3.49 29.44
C ALA A 21 -18.28 2.18 29.12
N LEU A 22 -17.57 1.04 29.06
CA LEU A 22 -18.19 -0.28 28.88
C LEU A 22 -19.21 -0.60 29.98
N MET A 23 -18.86 -0.31 31.24
CA MET A 23 -19.74 -0.54 32.39
C MET A 23 -21.00 0.34 32.34
N LEU A 24 -20.85 1.61 31.96
CA LEU A 24 -21.98 2.54 31.83
C LEU A 24 -22.93 2.12 30.70
N ASN A 25 -22.38 1.66 29.58
CA ASN A 25 -23.15 1.25 28.40
C ASN A 25 -23.63 -0.21 28.46
N LYS A 26 -23.17 -0.99 29.47
CA LYS A 26 -23.44 -2.43 29.61
C LYS A 26 -23.05 -3.22 28.36
N GLU A 27 -21.88 -2.93 27.81
CA GLU A 27 -21.37 -3.54 26.59
C GLU A 27 -20.20 -4.51 26.88
N GLU A 28 -20.15 -5.60 26.11
CA GLU A 28 -19.04 -6.54 26.12
C GLU A 28 -17.83 -5.98 25.36
N LEU A 29 -16.62 -6.22 25.87
CA LEU A 29 -15.35 -5.69 25.36
C LEU A 29 -15.20 -5.88 23.84
N ASN A 30 -15.35 -7.12 23.37
CA ASN A 30 -15.17 -7.46 21.96
C ASN A 30 -16.22 -6.79 21.07
N SER A 31 -17.47 -6.70 21.55
CA SER A 31 -18.54 -6.03 20.80
C SER A 31 -18.28 -4.52 20.68
N ALA A 32 -17.80 -3.88 21.74
CA ALA A 32 -17.49 -2.46 21.71
C ALA A 32 -16.27 -2.18 20.81
N LEU A 33 -15.22 -2.99 20.89
CA LEU A 33 -14.05 -2.87 20.03
C LEU A 33 -14.41 -3.09 18.56
N GLU A 34 -15.21 -4.11 18.25
CA GLU A 34 -15.65 -4.37 16.88
C GLU A 34 -16.49 -3.20 16.33
N LYS A 35 -17.37 -2.59 17.16
CA LYS A 35 -18.11 -1.38 16.80
C LYS A 35 -17.17 -0.19 16.54
N CYS A 36 -16.19 0.04 17.40
CA CYS A 36 -15.22 1.12 17.24
C CYS A 36 -14.40 0.95 15.96
N ILE A 37 -13.92 -0.28 15.69
CA ILE A 37 -13.18 -0.60 14.47
C ILE A 37 -14.06 -0.37 13.24
N LYS A 38 -15.31 -0.86 13.24
CA LYS A 38 -16.27 -0.62 12.14
C LYS A 38 -16.57 0.86 11.94
N SER A 39 -16.70 1.63 13.02
CA SER A 39 -16.90 3.09 12.93
C SER A 39 -15.67 3.75 12.31
N TYR A 40 -14.47 3.44 12.80
CA TYR A 40 -13.22 3.98 12.25
C TYR A 40 -13.07 3.66 10.75
N ILE A 41 -13.35 2.42 10.35
CA ILE A 41 -13.38 1.99 8.95
C ILE A 41 -14.38 2.84 8.16
N LYS A 42 -15.63 2.92 8.63
CA LYS A 42 -16.69 3.68 7.99
C LYS A 42 -16.33 5.16 7.86
N ASP A 43 -15.84 5.78 8.91
CA ASP A 43 -15.51 7.21 8.95
C ASP A 43 -14.30 7.52 8.08
N THR A 44 -13.31 6.62 8.02
CA THR A 44 -12.16 6.74 7.11
C THR A 44 -12.62 6.70 5.65
N PHE A 45 -13.51 5.77 5.30
CA PHE A 45 -14.05 5.68 3.94
C PHE A 45 -15.05 6.78 3.61
N LEU A 46 -15.88 7.24 4.56
CA LEU A 46 -16.79 8.37 4.36
C LEU A 46 -16.02 9.69 4.20
N THR A 47 -14.95 9.89 4.97
CA THR A 47 -14.09 11.08 4.86
C THR A 47 -13.35 11.09 3.51
N ALA A 48 -12.94 9.92 3.01
CA ALA A 48 -12.36 9.79 1.67
C ALA A 48 -13.37 10.07 0.53
N VAL A 49 -14.67 9.85 0.78
CA VAL A 49 -15.75 10.18 -0.19
C VAL A 49 -16.14 11.66 -0.10
N ASP A 50 -16.25 12.23 1.10
CA ASP A 50 -16.62 13.64 1.32
C ASP A 50 -15.52 14.64 0.92
N SER A 51 -14.24 14.22 0.94
CA SER A 51 -13.11 15.08 0.54
C SER A 51 -12.98 15.31 -0.97
N ASN A 52 -13.77 14.63 -1.79
CA ASN A 52 -13.89 14.91 -3.23
C ASN A 52 -14.88 16.04 -3.57
N ASP A 53 -15.75 16.48 -2.65
CA ASP A 53 -16.86 17.40 -2.99
C ASP A 53 -16.94 18.70 -2.15
N ARG A 54 -16.02 18.99 -1.24
CA ARG A 54 -16.02 20.28 -0.49
C ARG A 54 -14.63 20.90 -0.30
N LYS A 55 -14.12 21.59 -1.32
CA LYS A 55 -13.05 22.60 -1.16
C LYS A 55 -13.66 24.00 -1.12
N THR A 56 -13.62 24.63 0.06
CA THR A 56 -13.63 26.09 0.15
C THR A 56 -12.67 26.53 1.26
N GLU A 57 -11.51 27.00 0.80
CA GLU A 57 -10.64 28.04 1.37
C GLU A 57 -9.96 27.81 2.74
N ILE A 58 -8.68 28.22 2.79
CA ILE A 58 -7.76 28.30 3.96
C ILE A 58 -6.86 27.05 4.20
N ALA A 59 -5.95 26.70 3.27
CA ALA A 59 -4.76 25.86 3.59
C ALA A 59 -3.60 25.93 2.58
N GLU A 60 -3.53 26.96 1.73
CA GLU A 60 -2.79 26.93 0.46
C GLU A 60 -1.24 26.89 0.57
N ASN A 61 -0.64 27.07 1.75
CA ASN A 61 0.81 27.22 1.85
C ASN A 61 1.55 26.04 2.48
N THR A 62 0.87 24.97 2.91
CA THR A 62 1.51 23.78 3.49
C THR A 62 1.07 22.46 2.82
N SER A 63 -0.11 22.42 2.18
CA SER A 63 -0.58 21.23 1.46
C SER A 63 0.23 20.94 0.20
N ALA A 64 0.70 21.96 -0.53
CA ALA A 64 1.34 21.78 -1.83
C ALA A 64 2.62 20.92 -1.79
N ALA A 65 3.39 20.95 -0.69
CA ALA A 65 4.61 20.14 -0.57
C ALA A 65 4.33 18.68 -0.16
N ILE A 66 3.21 18.42 0.51
CA ILE A 66 2.79 17.09 0.96
C ILE A 66 1.93 16.40 -0.12
N GLU A 67 1.02 17.13 -0.78
CA GLU A 67 0.23 16.66 -1.93
C GLU A 67 1.12 16.39 -3.16
N SER A 68 2.17 17.20 -3.40
CA SER A 68 3.12 16.98 -4.51
C SER A 68 3.86 15.63 -4.43
N ASN A 69 3.94 15.04 -3.24
CA ASN A 69 4.74 13.85 -2.99
C ASN A 69 3.92 12.59 -2.67
N PHE A 70 2.59 12.67 -2.67
CA PHE A 70 1.70 11.53 -2.44
C PHE A 70 1.33 10.84 -3.75
N ALA A 71 1.36 9.51 -3.71
CA ALA A 71 1.16 8.61 -4.84
C ALA A 71 1.99 8.97 -6.08
N LYS A 72 3.27 9.35 -5.92
CA LYS A 72 4.16 9.75 -7.05
C LYS A 72 4.16 8.73 -8.17
N ALA A 73 4.12 7.46 -7.81
CA ALA A 73 4.12 6.36 -8.75
C ALA A 73 2.95 6.42 -9.73
N ARG A 74 1.77 6.97 -9.37
CA ARG A 74 0.63 7.14 -10.31
C ARG A 74 1.05 7.86 -11.58
N ASN A 75 1.81 8.95 -11.46
CA ASN A 75 2.28 9.76 -12.58
C ASN A 75 3.48 9.15 -13.32
N LEU A 76 4.14 8.15 -12.73
CA LEU A 76 5.34 7.52 -13.27
C LEU A 76 5.05 6.16 -13.91
N ILE A 77 4.02 5.43 -13.48
CA ILE A 77 3.60 4.14 -14.03
C ILE A 77 3.42 4.20 -15.56
N PRO A 78 2.71 5.19 -16.14
CA PRO A 78 2.60 5.30 -17.61
C PRO A 78 3.96 5.44 -18.30
N LYS A 79 4.91 6.15 -17.67
CA LYS A 79 6.26 6.33 -18.21
C LYS A 79 7.06 5.03 -18.10
N TRP A 80 6.99 4.34 -16.97
CA TRP A 80 7.67 3.06 -16.79
C TRP A 80 7.16 2.00 -17.75
N ALA A 81 5.84 1.94 -17.97
CA ALA A 81 5.19 1.01 -18.90
C ALA A 81 5.76 1.08 -20.33
N GLN A 82 6.24 2.26 -20.75
CA GLN A 82 6.83 2.49 -22.06
C GLN A 82 8.35 2.26 -22.13
N ASN A 83 9.01 1.95 -21.00
CA ASN A 83 10.47 1.88 -20.92
C ASN A 83 10.96 0.54 -20.34
N PRO A 84 11.00 -0.54 -21.14
CA PRO A 84 11.32 -1.90 -20.67
C PRO A 84 12.71 -2.08 -20.03
N THR A 85 13.63 -1.13 -20.28
CA THR A 85 14.99 -1.18 -19.77
C THR A 85 15.09 -0.73 -18.31
N GLN A 86 14.12 0.02 -17.79
CA GLN A 86 14.14 0.56 -16.43
C GLN A 86 13.89 -0.52 -15.38
N ASN A 87 14.55 -0.41 -14.23
CA ASN A 87 14.39 -1.39 -13.14
C ASN A 87 12.95 -1.46 -12.61
N ASN A 88 12.26 -0.32 -12.52
CA ASN A 88 10.86 -0.28 -12.07
C ASN A 88 9.95 -1.09 -13.00
N TYR A 89 10.15 -0.97 -14.32
CA TYR A 89 9.45 -1.80 -15.30
C TYR A 89 9.69 -3.28 -15.05
N LYS A 90 10.97 -3.67 -14.90
CA LYS A 90 11.36 -5.07 -14.73
C LYS A 90 10.78 -5.70 -13.47
N ILE A 91 10.74 -4.94 -12.36
CA ILE A 91 10.15 -5.38 -11.09
C ILE A 91 8.64 -5.54 -11.22
N ILE A 92 7.94 -4.57 -11.85
CA ILE A 92 6.49 -4.65 -12.07
C ILE A 92 6.14 -5.80 -13.04
N LYS A 93 6.95 -6.02 -14.08
CA LYS A 93 6.83 -7.17 -14.98
C LYS A 93 6.97 -8.49 -14.21
N ALA A 94 7.97 -8.62 -13.35
CA ALA A 94 8.14 -9.81 -12.51
C ALA A 94 6.95 -10.02 -11.58
N TYR A 95 6.43 -8.95 -10.98
CA TYR A 95 5.24 -9.01 -10.15
C TYR A 95 4.03 -9.58 -10.91
N PHE A 96 3.67 -9.00 -12.06
CA PHE A 96 2.53 -9.50 -12.84
C PHE A 96 2.76 -10.90 -13.40
N THR A 97 4.00 -11.26 -13.75
CA THR A 97 4.33 -12.62 -14.20
C THR A 97 4.00 -13.65 -13.10
N VAL A 98 4.47 -13.42 -11.87
CA VAL A 98 4.18 -14.33 -10.73
C VAL A 98 2.70 -14.31 -10.38
N LEU A 99 2.07 -13.14 -10.39
CA LEU A 99 0.65 -12.99 -10.07
C LEU A 99 -0.22 -13.77 -11.06
N ASP A 100 0.07 -13.69 -12.36
CA ASP A 100 -0.69 -14.39 -13.40
C ASP A 100 -0.46 -15.92 -13.33
N GLU A 101 0.73 -16.37 -12.92
CA GLU A 101 1.04 -17.79 -12.77
C GLU A 101 0.45 -18.42 -11.50
N ARG A 102 0.38 -17.68 -10.38
CA ARG A 102 0.15 -18.24 -9.04
C ARG A 102 -1.00 -17.61 -8.27
N GLY A 103 -1.49 -16.45 -8.69
CA GLY A 103 -2.50 -15.66 -7.97
C GLY A 103 -1.99 -14.95 -6.71
N ILE A 104 -0.75 -15.19 -6.29
CA ILE A 104 -0.10 -14.55 -5.15
C ILE A 104 1.38 -14.33 -5.45
N VAL A 105 1.92 -13.21 -4.98
CA VAL A 105 3.33 -12.85 -5.21
C VAL A 105 4.07 -12.81 -3.89
N SER A 106 5.14 -13.60 -3.81
CA SER A 106 6.07 -13.60 -2.68
C SER A 106 7.31 -12.76 -3.00
N PHE A 107 7.91 -12.11 -2.00
CA PHE A 107 9.16 -11.37 -2.18
C PHE A 107 10.29 -12.30 -2.62
N LYS A 108 10.30 -13.54 -2.13
CA LYS A 108 11.22 -14.59 -2.61
C LYS A 108 11.04 -14.87 -4.11
N ASP A 109 9.81 -14.87 -4.63
CA ASP A 109 9.57 -15.05 -6.06
C ASP A 109 10.15 -13.89 -6.88
N LEU A 110 9.97 -12.65 -6.40
CA LEU A 110 10.55 -11.47 -7.04
C LEU A 110 12.08 -11.50 -7.00
N VAL A 111 12.69 -11.89 -5.87
CA VAL A 111 14.15 -12.06 -5.77
C VAL A 111 14.63 -13.05 -6.82
N LYS A 112 13.96 -14.21 -6.95
CA LYS A 112 14.34 -15.25 -7.90
C LYS A 112 14.33 -14.73 -9.35
N LEU A 113 13.25 -14.08 -9.78
CA LEU A 113 13.13 -13.58 -11.15
C LEU A 113 14.06 -12.39 -11.42
N CYS A 114 14.14 -11.43 -10.50
CA CYS A 114 14.86 -10.18 -10.75
C CYS A 114 16.38 -10.28 -10.53
N THR A 115 16.90 -11.35 -9.92
CA THR A 115 18.35 -11.53 -9.74
C THR A 115 18.97 -12.56 -10.68
N ASP A 116 18.16 -13.32 -11.41
CA ASP A 116 18.62 -14.35 -12.34
C ASP A 116 18.79 -13.79 -13.76
N LYS A 117 20.00 -13.30 -14.03
CA LYS A 117 20.38 -12.72 -15.32
C LYS A 117 20.31 -13.69 -16.49
N TYR A 118 20.41 -14.99 -16.23
CA TYR A 118 20.56 -15.99 -17.28
C TYR A 118 19.20 -16.53 -17.72
N ASN A 119 18.32 -16.85 -16.76
CA ASN A 119 16.99 -17.39 -17.08
C ASN A 119 15.94 -16.30 -17.31
N TYR A 120 16.11 -15.11 -16.71
CA TYR A 120 15.15 -14.00 -16.81
C TYR A 120 15.83 -12.66 -17.14
N PRO A 121 16.61 -12.55 -18.23
CA PRO A 121 17.35 -11.34 -18.59
C PRO A 121 16.45 -10.09 -18.74
N GLN A 122 15.19 -10.28 -19.16
CA GLN A 122 14.18 -9.23 -19.32
C GLN A 122 13.66 -8.68 -17.98
N MET A 123 13.85 -9.40 -16.87
CA MET A 123 13.45 -8.99 -15.52
C MET A 123 14.67 -8.70 -14.61
N TYR A 124 15.89 -8.92 -15.12
CA TYR A 124 17.11 -8.77 -14.33
C TYR A 124 17.38 -7.32 -13.89
N VAL A 125 17.61 -7.17 -12.58
CA VAL A 125 17.95 -5.92 -11.89
C VAL A 125 19.19 -6.17 -11.02
N ALA A 126 20.30 -5.51 -11.35
CA ALA A 126 21.60 -5.74 -10.70
C ALA A 126 21.58 -5.49 -9.18
N ASP A 127 20.83 -4.48 -8.72
CA ASP A 127 20.55 -4.24 -7.30
C ASP A 127 19.04 -4.31 -7.06
N PHE A 128 18.48 -5.52 -7.13
CA PHE A 128 17.04 -5.72 -6.94
C PHE A 128 16.55 -5.13 -5.62
N ARG A 129 17.26 -5.40 -4.51
CA ARG A 129 16.83 -4.96 -3.17
C ARG A 129 16.78 -3.43 -3.07
N GLY A 130 17.84 -2.73 -3.46
CA GLY A 130 17.86 -1.26 -3.39
C GLY A 130 16.84 -0.60 -4.31
N ASN A 131 16.53 -1.19 -5.46
CA ASN A 131 15.47 -0.70 -6.34
C ASN A 131 14.07 -1.01 -5.80
N PHE A 132 13.85 -2.19 -5.22
CA PHE A 132 12.58 -2.57 -4.61
C PHE A 132 12.25 -1.72 -3.38
N GLU A 133 13.23 -1.39 -2.53
CA GLU A 133 13.02 -0.49 -1.39
C GLU A 133 12.48 0.88 -1.80
N LYS A 134 12.93 1.41 -2.94
CA LYS A 134 12.43 2.69 -3.49
C LYS A 134 10.97 2.62 -3.96
N LEU A 135 10.43 1.42 -4.16
CA LEU A 135 9.04 1.16 -4.52
C LEU A 135 8.16 0.87 -3.31
N LYS A 136 8.69 0.91 -2.08
CA LYS A 136 7.90 0.75 -0.83
C LYS A 136 7.64 2.06 -0.09
N THR A 137 8.25 3.15 -0.52
CA THR A 137 8.13 4.45 0.14
C THR A 137 7.96 5.57 -0.88
N ASP A 138 7.11 6.52 -0.52
CA ASP A 138 6.79 7.69 -1.33
C ASP A 138 7.55 8.95 -0.88
N VAL A 139 8.31 8.82 0.20
CA VAL A 139 9.04 9.91 0.84
C VAL A 139 10.38 10.15 0.14
N GLY A 140 10.75 11.42 -0.05
CA GLY A 140 12.06 11.82 -0.57
C GLY A 140 12.20 11.63 -2.09
N SER A 141 13.42 11.35 -2.55
CA SER A 141 13.78 11.23 -3.99
C SER A 141 13.50 9.84 -4.58
N THR A 142 12.56 9.09 -3.99
CA THR A 142 12.25 7.73 -4.41
C THR A 142 11.41 7.72 -5.68
N SER A 143 11.27 6.53 -6.27
CA SER A 143 10.42 6.32 -7.44
C SER A 143 8.92 6.40 -7.12
N GLY A 144 8.56 6.59 -5.85
CA GLY A 144 7.19 6.53 -5.37
C GLY A 144 6.81 5.13 -4.93
N LYS A 145 5.88 5.06 -3.98
CA LYS A 145 5.41 3.79 -3.43
C LYS A 145 4.51 3.07 -4.43
N VAL A 146 4.75 1.77 -4.59
CA VAL A 146 4.02 0.85 -5.47
C VAL A 146 3.60 -0.40 -4.72
N PHE A 147 4.44 -0.92 -3.83
CA PHE A 147 4.20 -2.18 -3.16
C PHE A 147 4.09 -2.02 -1.64
N ASN A 148 3.22 -2.82 -1.05
CA ASN A 148 3.26 -3.20 0.36
C ASN A 148 3.91 -4.58 0.47
N ILE A 149 4.61 -4.82 1.57
CA ILE A 149 5.12 -6.15 1.91
C ILE A 149 4.74 -6.47 3.35
N THR A 150 4.06 -7.60 3.54
CA THR A 150 3.68 -8.11 4.85
C THR A 150 4.18 -9.54 4.96
N TYR A 151 5.10 -9.78 5.90
CA TYR A 151 5.90 -11.00 5.98
C TYR A 151 6.72 -11.24 4.70
N ASP A 152 6.20 -12.03 3.77
CA ASP A 152 6.80 -12.30 2.46
C ASP A 152 5.83 -12.03 1.30
N ILE A 153 4.57 -11.66 1.59
CA ILE A 153 3.56 -11.40 0.56
C ILE A 153 3.73 -9.96 0.07
N VAL A 154 3.80 -9.79 -1.24
CA VAL A 154 3.90 -8.49 -1.91
C VAL A 154 2.56 -8.17 -2.54
N GLU A 155 2.01 -7.02 -2.19
CA GLU A 155 0.73 -6.52 -2.68
C GLU A 155 0.91 -5.15 -3.33
N ILE A 156 0.12 -4.85 -4.36
CA ILE A 156 0.06 -3.49 -4.90
C ILE A 156 -0.55 -2.57 -3.85
N TRP A 157 0.04 -1.39 -3.68
CA TRP A 157 -0.50 -0.37 -2.79
C TRP A 157 -1.78 0.23 -3.40
N ASP A 158 -2.84 0.32 -2.59
CA ASP A 158 -4.18 0.73 -3.02
C ASP A 158 -4.21 2.04 -3.81
N GLU A 159 -3.36 3.00 -3.45
CA GLU A 159 -3.28 4.32 -4.10
C GLU A 159 -2.77 4.28 -5.55
N VAL A 160 -2.27 3.15 -6.04
CA VAL A 160 -1.77 3.02 -7.41
C VAL A 160 -2.36 1.82 -8.16
N VAL A 161 -3.23 1.04 -7.51
CA VAL A 161 -3.71 -0.24 -8.04
C VAL A 161 -4.49 -0.07 -9.34
N ASP A 162 -5.35 0.94 -9.41
CA ASP A 162 -6.13 1.30 -10.60
C ASP A 162 -5.23 1.61 -11.80
N VAL A 163 -4.24 2.49 -11.62
CA VAL A 163 -3.31 2.90 -12.70
C VAL A 163 -2.40 1.74 -13.09
N LEU A 164 -1.93 0.93 -12.14
CA LEU A 164 -1.14 -0.25 -12.46
C LEU A 164 -1.95 -1.27 -13.27
N LEU A 165 -3.22 -1.49 -12.93
CA LEU A 165 -4.09 -2.41 -13.66
C LEU A 165 -4.46 -1.87 -15.05
N GLU A 166 -4.69 -0.55 -15.20
CA GLU A 166 -4.90 0.08 -16.50
C GLU A 166 -3.71 -0.16 -17.46
N TYR A 167 -2.49 -0.04 -16.94
CA TYR A 167 -1.26 -0.22 -17.71
C TYR A 167 -0.71 -1.67 -17.69
N LYS A 168 -1.38 -2.62 -17.04
CA LYS A 168 -0.91 -4.00 -16.86
C LYS A 168 -0.41 -4.62 -18.16
N LYS A 169 -1.18 -4.47 -19.25
CA LYS A 169 -0.90 -5.03 -20.58
C LYS A 169 0.45 -4.63 -21.19
N TYR A 170 1.10 -3.59 -20.68
CA TYR A 170 2.41 -3.13 -21.14
C TYR A 170 3.57 -3.77 -20.37
N PHE A 171 3.29 -4.36 -19.20
CA PHE A 171 4.28 -5.03 -18.36
C PHE A 171 4.33 -6.55 -18.61
N VAL A 172 3.24 -7.15 -19.08
CA VAL A 172 3.15 -8.61 -19.38
C VAL A 172 3.76 -8.93 -20.74
#